data_AF-A0A497MW38-F1
#
_entry.id   AF-A0A497MW38-F1
#
_cell.length_a   1.000
_cell.length_b   1.000
_cell.length_c   1.000
_cell.angle_alpha   90.00
_cell.angle_beta   90.00
_cell.angle_gamma   90.00
#
_symmetry.space_group_name_H-M   'P 1'
#
loop_
_entity.id
_entity.type
_entity.pdbx_description
1 polymer ?
#
loop_
_entity_poly.entity_id
_entity_poly.type
_entity_poly.pdbx_seq_one_letter_code
_entity_poly.pdbx_strand_id
1 'polypeptide(L)' 'MKRRVEVDRAIYLVDDDTKTYTFLERNPDWNKLDPTDNENNKKSIDGYTRIFRDGSKKVFRFR' A
#
# COMPACT_ATOMS: atom_id res chain seq x y z
N MET A 1 11.93 3.53 7.40
CA MET A 1 10.86 4.30 8.07
C MET A 1 9.53 3.60 7.83
N LYS A 2 8.61 3.60 8.80
CA LYS A 2 7.26 3.01 8.62
C LYS A 2 6.22 4.12 8.46
N ARG A 3 5.34 4.00 7.47
CA ARG A 3 4.25 4.96 7.20
C ARG A 3 2.97 4.27 6.77
N ARG A 4 1.84 4.95 6.99
CA ARG A 4 0.51 4.51 6.53
C ARG A 4 0.29 5.05 5.12
N VAL A 5 -0.19 4.19 4.22
CA VAL A 5 -0.47 4.55 2.83
C VAL A 5 -1.84 4.04 2.45
N GLU A 6 -2.67 4.94 1.92
CA GLU A 6 -4.02 4.63 1.48
C GLU A 6 -4.03 4.37 -0.03
N VAL A 7 -4.49 3.19 -0.42
CA VAL A 7 -4.58 2.77 -1.82
C VAL A 7 -5.93 2.13 -2.04
N ASP A 8 -6.75 2.76 -2.88
CA ASP A 8 -8.12 2.38 -3.15
C ASP A 8 -8.85 2.07 -1.82
N ARG A 9 -9.32 0.83 -1.66
CA ARG A 9 -10.10 0.36 -0.51
C ARG A 9 -9.25 -0.17 0.65
N ALA A 10 -7.94 0.03 0.66
CA ALA A 10 -7.04 -0.54 1.65
C ALA A 10 -6.07 0.49 2.22
N ILE A 11 -5.76 0.33 3.51
CA ILE A 11 -4.69 1.04 4.19
C ILE A 11 -3.56 0.03 4.43
N TYR A 12 -2.36 0.40 4.02
CA TYR A 12 -1.16 -0.41 4.17
C TYR A 12 -0.19 0.23 5.17
N LEU A 13 0.49 -0.61 5.95
CA LEU A 13 1.70 -0.22 6.65
C LEU A 13 2.87 -0.51 5.71
N VAL A 14 3.52 0.55 5.26
CA VAL A 14 4.67 0.51 4.36
C VAL A 14 5.93 0.70 5.18
N ASP A 15 6.93 -0.14 4.92
CA ASP A 15 8.27 -0.05 5.47
C ASP A 15 9.23 0.25 4.32
N ASP A 16 9.65 1.52 4.23
CA ASP A 16 10.48 2.00 3.13
C ASP A 16 11.94 1.48 3.22
N ASP A 17 12.41 1.04 4.41
CA ASP A 17 13.78 0.53 4.58
C ASP A 17 13.91 -0.86 3.95
N THR A 18 12.89 -1.69 4.17
CA THR A 18 12.82 -3.06 3.63
C THR A 18 12.11 -3.13 2.28
N LYS A 19 11.53 -2.01 1.80
CA LYS A 19 10.63 -1.94 0.64
C LYS A 19 9.51 -2.97 0.73
N THR A 20 8.92 -3.12 1.91
CA THR A 20 7.80 -4.04 2.15
C THR A 20 6.54 -3.29 2.56
N TYR A 21 5.40 -3.95 2.42
CA TYR A 21 4.15 -3.44 2.97
C TYR A 21 3.25 -4.56 3.45
N THR A 22 2.37 -4.24 4.40
CA THR A 22 1.41 -5.17 5.00
C THR A 22 0.03 -4.54 5.05
N PHE A 23 -1.00 -5.36 4.91
CA PHE A 23 -2.38 -4.91 5.05
C PHE A 23 -2.68 -4.58 6.51
N LEU A 24 -3.11 -3.35 6.78
CA LEU A 24 -3.60 -2.94 8.10
C LEU A 24 -5.11 -3.13 8.18
N GLU A 25 -5.84 -2.41 7.34
CA GLU A 25 -7.29 -2.33 7.40
C GLU A 25 -7.89 -1.89 6.05
N ARG A 26 -9.23 -1.94 5.96
CA ARG A 26 -9.93 -1.37 4.81
C ARG A 26 -9.97 0.15 4.95
N ASN A 27 -9.80 0.88 3.86
CA ASN A 27 -10.02 2.32 3.84
C ASN A 27 -11.54 2.58 3.77
N PRO A 28 -12.19 3.10 4.85
CA PRO A 28 -13.63 3.39 4.83
C PRO A 28 -13.96 4.59 3.94
N ASP A 29 -13.03 5.53 3.79
CA ASP A 29 -13.20 6.79 3.07
C ASP A 29 -12.62 6.72 1.64
N TRP A 30 -12.42 5.52 1.09
CA TRP A 30 -11.86 5.33 -0.26
C TRP A 30 -12.59 6.09 -1.37
N ASN A 31 -13.91 6.32 -1.20
CA ASN A 31 -14.73 7.10 -2.13
C ASN A 31 -14.41 8.61 -2.12
N LYS A 32 -13.78 9.09 -1.05
CA LYS A 32 -13.37 10.49 -0.85
C LYS A 32 -11.88 10.69 -1.11
N LEU A 33 -11.14 9.61 -1.36
CA LEU A 33 -9.72 9.67 -1.65
C LEU A 33 -9.53 10.40 -2.99
N ASP A 34 -8.71 11.46 -2.98
CA ASP A 34 -8.41 12.18 -4.20
C ASP A 34 -7.76 11.22 -5.22
N PRO A 35 -8.22 11.18 -6.49
CA PRO A 35 -7.67 10.28 -7.48
C PRO A 35 -6.16 10.45 -7.69
N THR A 36 -5.65 11.68 -7.60
CA THR A 36 -4.23 12.02 -7.74
C THR A 36 -3.44 11.48 -6.56
N ASP A 37 -3.96 11.65 -5.34
CA ASP A 37 -3.31 11.13 -4.13
C ASP A 37 -3.28 9.60 -4.13
N ASN A 38 -4.37 8.95 -4.55
CA ASN A 38 -4.41 7.50 -4.73
C ASN A 38 -3.35 7.03 -5.73
N GLU A 39 -3.22 7.73 -6.86
CA GLU A 39 -2.24 7.40 -7.89
C GLU A 39 -0.80 7.59 -7.38
N ASN A 40 -0.52 8.69 -6.70
CA ASN A 40 0.76 8.97 -6.08
C ASN A 40 1.11 7.92 -5.02
N ASN A 41 0.13 7.51 -4.21
CA ASN A 41 0.31 6.45 -3.22
C ASN A 41 0.65 5.12 -3.88
N LYS A 42 -0.06 4.73 -4.95
CA LYS A 42 0.25 3.52 -5.74
C LYS A 42 1.65 3.58 -6.34
N LYS A 43 2.04 4.71 -6.94
CA LYS A 43 3.40 4.95 -7.46
C LYS A 43 4.45 4.83 -6.36
N SER A 44 4.18 5.37 -5.17
CA SER A 44 5.12 5.38 -4.04
C SER A 44 5.46 3.99 -3.50
N ILE A 45 4.59 3.00 -3.73
CA ILE A 45 4.78 1.60 -3.32
C ILE A 45 5.01 0.67 -4.51
N ASP A 46 5.19 1.21 -5.71
CA ASP A 46 5.50 0.38 -6.87
C ASP A 46 6.82 -0.36 -6.69
N GLY A 47 6.81 -1.66 -6.99
CA GLY A 47 7.94 -2.56 -6.72
C GLY A 47 8.09 -3.00 -5.27
N TYR A 48 7.27 -2.53 -4.32
CA TYR A 48 7.34 -2.98 -2.93
C TYR A 48 6.78 -4.40 -2.79
N THR A 49 7.27 -5.15 -1.80
CA THR A 49 6.85 -6.52 -1.55
C THR A 49 5.78 -6.58 -0.45
N ARG A 50 4.60 -7.08 -0.80
CA ARG A 50 3.56 -7.41 0.17
C ARG A 50 3.93 -8.67 0.92
N ILE A 51 3.80 -8.64 2.24
CA ILE A 51 3.88 -9.83 3.09
C ILE A 51 2.47 -10.21 3.53
N PHE A 52 2.05 -11.43 3.23
CA PHE A 52 0.75 -11.97 3.66
C PHE A 52 0.89 -12.70 5.00
N ARG A 53 -0.26 -12.96 5.66
CA ARG A 53 -0.29 -13.61 6.99
C ARG A 53 0.27 -15.03 6.98
N ASP A 54 0.17 -15.72 5.84
CA ASP A 54 0.72 -17.06 5.61
C ASP A 54 2.22 -17.04 5.26
N GLY A 55 2.86 -15.87 5.25
CA GLY A 55 4.26 -15.70 4.88
C GLY A 55 4.51 -15.63 3.37
N SER A 56 3.48 -15.80 2.53
CA SER A 56 3.61 -15.62 1.08
C SER A 56 3.94 -14.16 0.75
N LYS A 57 4.56 -13.96 -0.41
CA LYS A 57 5.05 -12.64 -0.85
C LYS A 57 4.55 -12.30 -2.24
N LYS A 58 4.19 -11.04 -2.47
CA LYS A 58 3.82 -10.54 -3.81
C LYS A 58 4.29 -9.11 -4.02
N VAL A 59 4.93 -8.86 -5.15
CA VAL A 59 5.37 -7.51 -5.54
C VAL A 59 4.16 -6.69 -6.02
N PHE A 60 4.01 -5.47 -5.52
CA PHE A 60 3.05 -4.50 -6.05
C PHE A 60 3.55 -3.98 -7.40
N ARG A 61 2.66 -3.95 -8.39
CA ARG A 61 2.96 -3.46 -9.73
C ARG A 61 1.90 -2.44 -10.13
N PHE A 62 2.30 -1.20 -10.26
CA PHE A 62 1.50 -0.13 -10.81
C PHE A 62 1.88 0.06 -12.28
N ARG A 63 0.92 -0.10 -13.19
CA ARG A 63 1.08 0.07 -14.65
C ARG A 63 0.30 1.28 -15.10
#